data_AF-U7D5U9-F1
#
_entry.id   AF-U7D5U9-F1
#
_cell.length_a   1.000
_cell.length_b   1.000
_cell.length_c   1.000
_cell.angle_alpha   90.00
_cell.angle_beta   90.00
_cell.angle_gamma   90.00
#
_symmetry.space_group_name_H-M   'P 1'
#
loop_
_entity.id
_entity.type
_entity.pdbx_description
1 polymer ?
#
loop_
_entity_poly.entity_id
_entity_poly.type
_entity_poly.pdbx_seq_one_letter_code
_entity_poly.pdbx_strand_id
1 'polypeptide(L)'
;MRGTGKEHFETVTYGVHDGASMRASNTYITELDGVELPIPLSRHMIVSRHLDAPGVLLILLSALFSKGVNITDLQLAKRGTTGYALLGIDSAPSDLPALLKTLGPTYYEARLLSLAPEVDTE
;
A
#
# COMPACT_ATOMS: atom_id res chain seq x y z
N MET A 1 -5.32 -32.46 -5.42
CA MET A 1 -5.67 -31.37 -4.48
C MET A 1 -4.40 -30.89 -3.79
N ARG A 2 -3.96 -29.66 -4.06
CA ARG A 2 -2.92 -28.95 -3.31
C ARG A 2 -3.50 -27.58 -2.97
N GLY A 3 -3.81 -27.37 -1.69
CA GLY A 3 -4.09 -26.05 -1.15
C GLY A 3 -3.00 -25.75 -0.13
N THR A 4 -2.39 -24.56 -0.24
CA THR A 4 -1.74 -23.76 0.81
C THR A 4 -0.96 -22.63 0.13
N GLY A 5 -1.66 -21.62 -0.36
CA GLY A 5 -1.08 -20.34 -0.73
C GLY A 5 -1.61 -19.29 0.23
N LYS A 6 -0.96 -19.14 1.39
CA LYS A 6 -1.02 -17.86 2.13
C LYS A 6 -0.13 -16.90 1.38
N GLU A 7 -0.59 -16.43 0.23
CA GLU A 7 0.29 -15.69 -0.68
C GLU A 7 0.35 -14.26 -0.20
N HIS A 8 1.46 -13.95 0.46
CA HIS A 8 1.94 -12.60 0.66
C HIS A 8 2.04 -11.87 -0.70
N PHE A 9 2.01 -10.53 -0.70
CA PHE A 9 2.36 -9.74 -1.89
C PHE A 9 3.63 -10.32 -2.51
N GLU A 10 3.54 -10.71 -3.77
CA GLU A 10 4.60 -11.45 -4.45
C GLU A 10 5.61 -10.49 -5.08
N THR A 11 5.18 -9.32 -5.55
CA THR A 11 6.08 -8.37 -6.22
C THR A 11 5.60 -6.93 -6.12
N VAL A 12 6.52 -6.02 -5.75
CA VAL A 12 6.36 -4.56 -5.85
C VAL A 12 7.45 -4.04 -6.77
N THR A 13 7.07 -3.36 -7.84
CA THR A 13 8.02 -2.84 -8.84
C THR A 13 8.14 -1.31 -8.71
N TYR A 14 9.37 -0.81 -8.77
CA TYR A 14 9.69 0.62 -8.67
C TYR A 14 10.34 1.11 -9.97
N GLY A 15 10.11 2.39 -10.30
CA GLY A 15 10.73 3.04 -11.45
C GLY A 15 11.03 4.51 -11.18
N VAL A 16 11.99 5.05 -11.93
CA VAL A 16 12.28 6.49 -11.97
C VAL A 16 11.58 7.09 -13.17
N HIS A 17 10.78 8.13 -12.95
CA HIS A 17 10.21 8.93 -14.02
C HIS A 17 11.17 10.06 -14.38
N ASP A 18 11.76 9.98 -15.58
CA ASP A 18 12.78 10.92 -16.09
C ASP A 18 12.18 12.16 -16.80
N GLY A 19 10.87 12.40 -16.61
CA GLY A 19 10.18 13.58 -17.11
C GLY A 19 10.00 14.64 -16.01
N ALA A 20 9.68 15.87 -16.39
CA ALA A 20 9.27 16.92 -15.44
C ALA A 20 8.01 16.48 -14.67
N SER A 21 8.20 15.81 -13.54
CA SER A 21 7.16 15.40 -12.62
C SER A 21 6.64 16.65 -11.89
N MET A 22 5.33 16.88 -11.88
CA MET A 22 4.71 17.90 -11.01
C MET A 22 4.72 17.48 -9.52
N ARG A 23 5.29 16.32 -9.19
CA ARG A 23 5.32 15.75 -7.85
C ARG A 23 6.76 15.66 -7.36
N ALA A 24 6.94 15.84 -6.04
CA ALA A 24 8.24 16.01 -5.40
C ALA A 24 9.17 14.77 -5.51
N SER A 25 8.62 13.57 -5.72
CA SER A 25 9.44 12.37 -5.94
C SER A 25 9.57 12.05 -7.43
N ASN A 26 10.79 11.75 -7.86
CA ASN A 26 11.04 11.17 -9.19
C ASN A 26 10.92 9.64 -9.19
N THR A 27 10.83 9.00 -8.02
CA THR A 27 10.66 7.55 -7.87
C THR A 27 9.21 7.20 -7.59
N TYR A 28 8.71 6.17 -8.26
CA TYR A 28 7.33 5.70 -8.17
C TYR A 28 7.30 4.19 -7.96
N ILE A 29 6.31 3.71 -7.22
CA ILE A 29 5.85 2.33 -7.36
C ILE A 29 5.02 2.29 -8.63
N THR A 30 5.32 1.39 -9.55
CA THR A 30 4.63 1.28 -10.84
C THR A 30 3.66 0.11 -10.87
N GLU A 31 3.92 -0.94 -10.09
CA GLU A 31 3.16 -2.18 -10.14
C GLU A 31 3.10 -2.87 -8.77
N LEU A 32 1.95 -3.52 -8.50
CA LEU A 32 1.70 -4.37 -7.34
C LEU A 32 1.06 -5.69 -7.81
N ASP A 33 1.71 -6.85 -7.58
CA ASP A 33 1.23 -8.18 -8.00
C ASP A 33 0.77 -8.24 -9.48
N GLY A 34 1.53 -7.63 -10.41
CA GLY A 34 1.16 -7.58 -11.83
C GLY A 34 0.16 -6.48 -12.18
N VAL A 35 -0.34 -5.71 -11.22
CA VAL A 35 -1.35 -4.66 -11.43
C VAL A 35 -0.69 -3.29 -11.45
N GLU A 36 -0.81 -2.59 -12.58
CA GLU A 36 -0.28 -1.24 -12.72
C GLU A 36 -0.96 -0.28 -11.75
N LEU A 37 -0.17 0.33 -10.88
CA LEU A 37 -0.66 1.22 -9.83
C LEU A 37 0.36 2.32 -9.51
N PRO A 38 0.58 3.27 -10.43
CA PRO A 38 1.61 4.28 -10.31
C PRO A 38 1.33 5.23 -9.13
N ILE A 39 2.24 5.28 -8.15
CA ILE A 39 2.16 6.18 -7.00
C ILE A 39 3.56 6.69 -6.61
N PRO A 40 3.70 7.98 -6.25
CA PRO A 40 4.92 8.54 -5.67
C PRO A 40 5.43 7.69 -4.51
N LEU A 41 6.73 7.36 -4.56
CA LEU A 41 7.35 6.66 -3.47
C LEU A 41 7.38 7.57 -2.23
N SER A 42 6.88 7.07 -1.10
CA SER A 42 6.81 7.78 0.17
C SER A 42 7.53 7.01 1.27
N ARG A 43 8.00 7.71 2.32
CA ARG A 43 8.73 7.10 3.45
C ARG A 43 7.93 5.97 4.12
N HIS A 44 6.63 6.19 4.27
CA HIS A 44 5.69 5.23 4.83
C HIS A 44 4.57 5.01 3.83
N MET A 45 4.29 3.75 3.53
CA MET A 45 3.23 3.37 2.61
C MET A 45 2.44 2.19 3.14
N ILE A 46 1.16 2.12 2.80
CA ILE A 46 0.32 0.96 3.07
C ILE A 46 -0.05 0.33 1.74
N VAL A 47 0.17 -0.98 1.65
CA VAL A 47 -0.37 -1.82 0.57
C VAL A 47 -1.51 -2.64 1.11
N SER A 48 -2.58 -2.79 0.33
CA SER A 48 -3.66 -3.72 0.65
C SER A 48 -4.16 -4.47 -0.57
N ARG A 49 -4.55 -5.72 -0.33
CA ARG A 49 -5.25 -6.59 -1.26
C ARG A 49 -6.53 -7.06 -0.57
N HIS A 50 -7.67 -6.74 -1.14
CA HIS A 50 -8.97 -6.90 -0.49
C HIS A 50 -10.05 -7.30 -1.48
N LEU A 51 -11.21 -7.71 -0.99
CA LEU A 51 -12.39 -7.94 -1.82
C LEU A 51 -12.84 -6.61 -2.45
N ASP A 52 -12.95 -6.56 -3.78
CA ASP A 52 -13.51 -5.40 -4.50
C ASP A 52 -15.02 -5.36 -4.32
N ALA A 53 -15.47 -4.81 -3.19
CA ALA A 53 -16.88 -4.66 -2.85
C ALA A 53 -17.15 -3.29 -2.18
N PRO A 54 -18.39 -2.76 -2.31
CA PRO A 54 -18.75 -1.48 -1.72
C PRO A 54 -18.45 -1.42 -0.22
N GLY A 55 -17.80 -0.34 0.22
CA GLY A 55 -17.49 -0.09 1.63
C GLY A 55 -16.27 -0.81 2.19
N VAL A 56 -15.67 -1.78 1.49
CA VAL A 56 -14.49 -2.51 2.00
C VAL A 56 -13.31 -1.57 2.24
N LEU A 57 -12.98 -0.70 1.28
CA LEU A 57 -11.90 0.29 1.43
C LEU A 57 -12.15 1.26 2.59
N LEU A 58 -13.41 1.61 2.86
CA LEU A 58 -13.77 2.53 3.94
C LEU A 58 -13.36 2.00 5.33
N ILE A 59 -13.28 0.68 5.50
CA ILE A 59 -12.79 0.05 6.73
C ILE A 59 -11.32 0.44 6.99
N LEU A 60 -10.45 0.33 5.98
CA LEU A 60 -9.05 0.73 6.09
C LEU A 60 -8.94 2.24 6.37
N LEU A 61 -9.65 3.07 5.61
CA LEU A 61 -9.60 4.53 5.79
C LEU A 61 -10.07 4.94 7.20
N SER A 62 -11.12 4.30 7.70
CA SER A 62 -11.65 4.53 9.05
C SER A 62 -10.69 4.07 10.14
N ALA A 63 -10.02 2.93 9.93
CA ALA A 63 -8.97 2.44 10.83
C ALA A 63 -7.80 3.44 10.92
N LEU A 64 -7.33 3.96 9.78
CA LEU A 64 -6.27 4.98 9.76
C LEU A 64 -6.69 6.28 10.44
N PHE A 65 -7.90 6.76 10.15
CA PHE A 65 -8.47 7.94 10.80
C PHE A 65 -8.56 7.76 12.33
N SER A 66 -8.95 6.57 12.81
CA SER A 66 -9.02 6.27 14.25
C SER A 66 -7.66 6.34 14.96
N LYS A 67 -6.56 6.25 14.21
CA LYS A 67 -5.18 6.41 14.70
C LYS A 67 -4.60 7.79 14.45
N GLY A 68 -5.36 8.70 13.86
CA GLY A 68 -4.89 10.03 13.48
C GLY A 68 -3.80 9.98 12.39
N VAL A 69 -3.76 8.92 11.58
CA VAL A 69 -2.80 8.79 10.48
C VAL A 69 -3.35 9.52 9.26
N ASN A 70 -2.58 10.47 8.73
CA ASN A 70 -2.95 11.21 7.55
C ASN A 70 -2.45 10.52 6.27
N ILE A 71 -3.27 10.55 5.22
CA ILE A 71 -2.98 9.95 3.91
C ILE A 71 -2.54 11.07 2.97
N THR A 72 -1.35 10.94 2.40
CA THR A 72 -0.78 11.94 1.48
C THR A 72 -1.13 11.63 0.03
N ASP A 73 -1.14 10.34 -0.30
CA ASP A 73 -1.43 9.82 -1.63
C ASP A 73 -2.25 8.55 -1.50
N LEU A 74 -3.15 8.32 -2.45
CA LEU A 74 -3.95 7.11 -2.50
C LEU A 74 -4.12 6.72 -3.96
N GLN A 75 -3.86 5.45 -4.25
CA GLN A 75 -4.12 4.87 -5.55
C GLN A 75 -4.80 3.52 -5.44
N LEU A 76 -5.75 3.29 -6.34
CA LEU A 76 -6.59 2.10 -6.37
C LEU A 76 -6.50 1.40 -7.73
N ALA A 77 -6.48 0.08 -7.70
CA ALA A 77 -6.69 -0.74 -8.88
C ALA A 77 -7.50 -1.98 -8.54
N LYS A 78 -7.89 -2.73 -9.56
CA LYS A 78 -8.62 -3.98 -9.41
C LYS A 78 -8.23 -5.00 -10.45
N ARG A 79 -8.38 -6.27 -10.09
CA ARG A 79 -8.26 -7.42 -11.00
C ARG A 79 -9.29 -8.47 -10.59
N GLY A 80 -10.28 -8.71 -11.45
CA GLY A 80 -11.40 -9.60 -11.12
C GLY A 80 -12.20 -9.06 -9.93
N THR A 81 -12.34 -9.89 -8.89
CA THR A 81 -13.03 -9.54 -7.63
C THR A 81 -12.07 -9.01 -6.55
N THR A 82 -10.82 -8.75 -6.90
CA THR A 82 -9.79 -8.30 -5.96
C THR A 82 -9.46 -6.83 -6.20
N GLY A 83 -9.60 -6.02 -5.15
CA GLY A 83 -9.17 -4.63 -5.09
C GLY A 83 -7.75 -4.53 -4.52
N TYR A 84 -7.01 -3.56 -5.02
CA TYR A 84 -5.65 -3.21 -4.60
C TYR A 84 -5.64 -1.74 -4.20
N ALA A 85 -4.99 -1.43 -3.09
CA ALA A 85 -4.74 -0.04 -2.71
C ALA A 85 -3.28 0.17 -2.29
N LEU A 86 -2.71 1.27 -2.76
CA LEU A 86 -1.44 1.83 -2.35
C LEU A 86 -1.70 3.19 -1.73
N LEU A 87 -1.27 3.40 -0.50
CA LEU A 87 -1.44 4.66 0.21
C LEU A 87 -0.07 5.17 0.67
N GLY A 88 0.23 6.44 0.41
CA GLY A 88 1.27 7.17 1.12
C GLY A 88 0.72 7.73 2.42
N ILE A 89 1.47 7.61 3.52
CA ILE A 89 1.08 8.16 4.82
C ILE A 89 2.21 9.03 5.39
N ASP A 90 1.86 10.06 6.14
CA ASP A 90 2.84 10.98 6.72
C ASP A 90 3.60 10.40 7.92
N SER A 91 2.96 9.45 8.63
CA SER A 91 3.42 8.89 9.88
C SER A 91 2.96 7.45 10.04
N ALA A 92 3.78 6.63 10.68
CA ALA A 92 3.49 5.23 10.94
C ALA A 92 3.58 4.94 12.45
N PRO A 93 2.45 5.06 13.19
CA PRO A 93 2.39 4.67 14.61
C PRO A 93 2.85 3.22 14.82
N SER A 94 3.48 2.93 15.95
CA SER A 94 4.07 1.61 16.23
C SER A 94 3.03 0.48 16.28
N ASP A 95 1.77 0.80 16.56
CA ASP A 95 0.66 -0.14 16.60
C ASP A 95 -0.08 -0.29 15.25
N LEU A 96 0.26 0.52 14.24
CA LEU A 96 -0.34 0.45 12.91
C LEU A 96 -0.22 -0.94 12.26
N PRO A 97 0.94 -1.64 12.28
CA PRO A 97 1.03 -2.98 11.71
C PRO A 97 0.13 -4.01 12.41
N ALA A 98 -0.15 -3.83 13.71
CA ALA A 98 -1.09 -4.68 14.44
C ALA A 98 -2.53 -4.38 14.02
N LEU A 99 -2.89 -3.09 13.88
CA LEU A 99 -4.19 -2.66 13.40
C LEU A 99 -4.51 -3.17 11.99
N LEU A 100 -3.54 -3.15 11.07
CA LEU A 100 -3.75 -3.64 9.70
C LEU A 100 -4.11 -5.14 9.65
N LYS A 101 -3.68 -5.91 10.64
CA LYS A 101 -4.05 -7.34 10.78
C LYS A 101 -5.46 -7.56 11.31
N THR A 102 -6.13 -6.52 11.82
CA THR A 102 -7.47 -6.60 12.41
C THR A 102 -8.58 -6.07 11.49
N LEU A 103 -8.27 -5.74 10.22
CA LEU A 103 -9.25 -5.18 9.26
C LEU A 103 -10.39 -6.14 8.87
N GLY A 104 -10.27 -7.41 9.25
CA GLY A 104 -11.32 -8.41 9.06
C GLY A 104 -11.17 -9.23 7.78
N PRO A 105 -12.12 -10.15 7.52
CA PRO A 105 -11.98 -11.20 6.50
C PRO A 105 -12.06 -10.71 5.05
N THR A 106 -12.51 -9.47 4.82
CA THR A 106 -12.55 -8.85 3.49
C THR A 106 -11.19 -8.36 3.03
N TYR A 107 -10.19 -8.29 3.92
CA TYR A 107 -8.81 -7.98 3.61
C TYR A 107 -8.00 -9.28 3.53
N TYR A 108 -7.52 -9.60 2.34
CA TYR A 108 -6.63 -10.74 2.13
C TYR A 108 -5.23 -10.44 2.64
N GLU A 109 -4.78 -9.19 2.49
CA GLU A 109 -3.54 -8.69 3.06
C GLU A 109 -3.59 -7.17 3.21
N ALA A 110 -2.98 -6.64 4.28
CA ALA A 110 -2.71 -5.22 4.45
C ALA A 110 -1.41 -5.05 5.25
N ARG A 111 -0.46 -4.26 4.73
CA ARG A 111 0.88 -4.13 5.32
C ARG A 111 1.42 -2.72 5.21
N LEU A 112 2.20 -2.36 6.23
CA LEU A 112 3.05 -1.18 6.21
C LEU A 112 4.35 -1.54 5.47
N LEU A 113 4.69 -0.72 4.48
CA LEU A 113 5.99 -0.65 3.83
C LEU A 113 6.69 0.61 4.35
N SER A 114 7.93 0.45 4.79
CA SER A 114 8.78 1.57 5.17
C SER A 114 10.04 1.50 4.33
N LEU A 115 10.43 2.64 3.76
CA LEU A 115 11.77 2.76 3.20
C LEU A 115 12.77 2.73 4.34
N ALA A 116 13.80 1.89 4.20
CA ALA A 116 14.98 2.05 5.02
C ALA A 116 15.55 3.45 4.76
N PRO A 117 16.03 4.17 5.79
CA PRO A 117 16.84 5.35 5.53
C PRO A 117 18.00 4.93 4.62
N GLU A 118 18.31 5.73 3.59
CA GLU A 118 19.57 5.58 2.88
C GLU A 118 20.68 5.61 3.93
N VAL A 119 21.44 4.52 4.01
CA VAL A 119 22.69 4.53 4.75
C VAL A 119 23.62 5.35 3.87
N ASP A 120 23.77 6.63 4.20
CA ASP A 120 24.85 7.45 3.65
C ASP A 120 26.16 6.76 4.01
N THR A 121 26.72 6.01 3.08
CA THR A 121 28.12 5.58 3.17
C THR A 121 28.98 6.83 2.96
N GLU A 122 29.43 7.42 4.07
CA GLU A 122 30.61 8.30 4.09
C GLU A 122 31.87 7.58 3.59
#